data_AF-A0A0G0CUL1-F1
#
_entry.id   AF-A0A0G0CUL1-F1
#
_cell.length_a   1.000
_cell.length_b   1.000
_cell.length_c   1.000
_cell.angle_alpha   90.00
_cell.angle_beta   90.00
_cell.angle_gamma   90.00
#
_symmetry.space_group_name_H-M   'P 1'
#
loop_
_entity.id
_entity.type
_entity.pdbx_description
1 polymer ?
#
loop_
_entity_poly.entity_id
_entity_poly.type
_entity_poly.pdbx_seq_one_letter_code
_entity_poly.pdbx_strand_id
1 'polypeptide(L)'
;MTEEFDSQKRKFFQELVMTDIAVFKVHPKELWERVERDGKTVWDWRNVSEHCLVVKARTLVLAKMLGLSEKMARKLGTAAVLHDIGKKGQKKLVAKREFTYEAFDVAAKNLENQLRKLVSDNKIIEIAGSCGHEAILGTILPILEKPVKEMTEFDWAKLIIFYVDGYTKGTEWTTPAETVDGIVINEVDRRTLMNMENQRYRAMNIPRAEWGGKSPYQVQNEVTKKIEVLLTERANKHLKLSVNPLDLPTEVDDRIKSRIMAI
;
A
#
# COMPACT_ATOMS: atom_id res chain seq x y z
N MET A 1 -7.42 -20.73 12.92
CA MET A 1 -6.78 -21.08 11.63
C MET A 1 -6.33 -22.53 11.74
N THR A 2 -6.54 -23.33 10.69
CA THR A 2 -6.15 -24.74 10.65
C THR A 2 -4.74 -24.86 10.06
N GLU A 3 -4.00 -25.94 10.37
CA GLU A 3 -2.70 -26.23 9.76
C GLU A 3 -2.78 -26.32 8.22
N GLU A 4 -3.92 -26.79 7.71
CA GLU A 4 -4.23 -26.85 6.28
C GLU A 4 -4.27 -25.45 5.65
N PHE A 5 -4.97 -24.50 6.26
CA PHE A 5 -5.04 -23.12 5.77
C PHE A 5 -3.66 -22.47 5.74
N ASP A 6 -2.83 -22.70 6.76
CA ASP A 6 -1.47 -22.14 6.82
C ASP A 6 -0.56 -22.73 5.73
N SER A 7 -0.70 -24.01 5.42
CA SER A 7 0.00 -24.66 4.30
C SER A 7 -0.42 -24.08 2.95
N GLN A 8 -1.72 -23.96 2.71
CA GLN A 8 -2.27 -23.35 1.49
C GLN A 8 -1.86 -21.88 1.35
N LYS A 9 -1.89 -21.11 2.45
CA LYS A 9 -1.44 -19.72 2.49
C LYS A 9 0.02 -19.62 2.06
N ARG A 10 0.87 -20.51 2.56
CA ARG A 10 2.29 -20.56 2.16
C ARG A 10 2.43 -20.82 0.66
N LYS A 11 1.71 -21.80 0.12
CA LYS A 11 1.72 -22.11 -1.32
C LYS A 11 1.24 -20.94 -2.17
N PHE A 12 0.13 -20.29 -1.78
CA PHE A 12 -0.39 -19.08 -2.44
C PHE A 12 0.66 -17.98 -2.55
N PHE A 13 1.31 -17.62 -1.43
CA PHE A 13 2.31 -16.55 -1.45
C PHE A 13 3.62 -16.97 -2.15
N GLN A 14 3.99 -18.26 -2.13
CA GLN A 14 5.10 -18.78 -2.94
C GLN A 14 4.81 -18.61 -4.43
N GLU A 15 3.64 -19.01 -4.90
CA GLU A 15 3.21 -18.81 -6.29
C GLU A 15 3.21 -17.32 -6.66
N LEU A 16 2.75 -16.47 -5.75
CA LEU A 16 2.77 -15.00 -5.93
C LEU A 16 4.20 -14.46 -6.07
N VAL A 17 5.18 -14.97 -5.31
CA VAL A 17 6.60 -14.62 -5.50
C VAL A 17 7.09 -15.06 -6.88
N MET A 18 6.73 -16.27 -7.32
CA MET A 18 7.21 -16.82 -8.59
C MET A 18 6.79 -15.99 -9.81
N THR A 19 5.62 -15.33 -9.76
CA THR A 19 5.15 -14.44 -10.84
C THR A 19 6.02 -13.19 -11.06
N ASP A 20 6.80 -12.76 -10.05
CA ASP A 20 7.71 -11.60 -10.13
C ASP A 20 9.10 -11.95 -9.57
N ILE A 21 9.57 -13.20 -9.78
CA ILE A 21 10.80 -13.68 -9.13
C ILE A 21 12.02 -12.82 -9.43
N ALA A 22 12.12 -12.25 -10.63
CA ALA A 22 13.20 -11.36 -11.03
C ALA A 22 13.25 -10.09 -10.16
N VAL A 23 12.07 -9.59 -9.78
CA VAL A 23 11.90 -8.39 -8.95
C VAL A 23 12.13 -8.77 -7.49
N PHE A 24 11.57 -9.88 -7.01
CA PHE A 24 11.80 -10.34 -5.64
C PHE A 24 13.27 -10.64 -5.34
N LYS A 25 14.08 -11.03 -6.33
CA LYS A 25 15.53 -11.24 -6.16
C LYS A 25 16.31 -10.00 -5.71
N VAL A 26 15.74 -8.80 -5.81
CA VAL A 26 16.38 -7.58 -5.27
C VAL A 26 16.13 -7.41 -3.77
N HIS A 27 15.04 -7.95 -3.24
CA HIS A 27 14.69 -7.81 -1.82
C HIS A 27 15.74 -8.42 -0.89
N PRO A 28 16.28 -9.62 -1.14
CA PRO A 28 17.29 -10.19 -0.25
C PRO A 28 18.53 -9.32 -0.07
N LYS A 29 18.96 -8.64 -1.14
CA LYS A 29 20.14 -7.76 -1.12
C LYS A 29 19.90 -6.50 -0.30
N GLU A 30 18.67 -5.97 -0.31
CA GLU A 30 18.34 -4.68 0.30
C GLU A 30 17.74 -4.82 1.71
N LEU A 31 17.04 -5.93 1.98
CA LEU A 31 16.11 -6.06 3.12
C LEU A 31 16.29 -7.33 3.95
N TRP A 32 16.95 -8.38 3.45
CA TRP A 32 17.05 -9.68 4.15
C TRP A 32 18.43 -9.92 4.75
N GLU A 33 19.08 -8.87 5.26
CA GLU A 33 20.28 -9.05 6.06
C GLU A 33 19.91 -9.72 7.40
N ARG A 34 20.74 -10.69 7.82
CA ARG A 34 20.72 -11.23 9.18
C ARG A 34 21.56 -10.31 10.06
N VAL A 35 21.02 -9.94 11.21
CA VAL A 35 21.69 -9.07 12.19
C VAL A 35 21.58 -9.69 13.57
N GLU A 36 22.59 -9.46 14.40
CA GLU A 36 22.53 -9.79 15.82
C GLU A 36 21.77 -8.71 16.58
N ARG A 37 20.74 -9.12 17.33
CA ARG A 37 20.03 -8.27 18.30
C ARG A 37 19.76 -9.08 19.56
N ASP A 38 20.15 -8.54 20.71
CA ASP A 38 19.98 -9.18 22.02
C ASP A 38 20.50 -10.63 22.06
N GLY A 39 21.65 -10.87 21.39
CA GLY A 39 22.30 -12.18 21.32
C GLY A 39 21.59 -13.21 20.44
N LYS A 40 20.67 -12.78 19.55
CA LYS A 40 19.98 -13.63 18.59
C LYS A 40 20.15 -13.12 17.17
N THR A 41 20.42 -14.05 16.25
CA THR A 41 20.41 -13.79 14.81
C THR A 41 18.97 -13.63 14.30
N VAL A 42 18.55 -12.39 14.02
CA VAL A 42 17.22 -12.06 13.50
C VAL A 42 17.31 -11.53 12.06
N TRP A 43 16.20 -11.58 11.33
CA TRP A 43 16.11 -10.87 10.04
C TRP A 43 15.86 -9.38 10.31
N ASP A 44 16.61 -8.50 9.64
CA ASP A 44 16.55 -7.04 9.89
C ASP A 44 15.27 -6.39 9.32
N TRP A 45 15.06 -6.45 7.99
CA TRP A 45 13.94 -5.78 7.28
C TRP A 45 13.08 -6.74 6.45
N ARG A 46 13.11 -8.03 6.78
CA ARG A 46 12.30 -9.06 6.07
C ARG A 46 10.81 -8.71 6.06
N ASN A 47 10.31 -8.10 7.13
CA ASN A 47 8.93 -7.65 7.27
C ASN A 47 8.48 -6.69 6.16
N VAL A 48 9.38 -5.90 5.56
CA VAL A 48 9.05 -5.02 4.43
C VAL A 48 8.73 -5.83 3.18
N SER A 49 9.51 -6.87 2.88
CA SER A 49 9.21 -7.74 1.75
C SER A 49 7.91 -8.52 1.94
N GLU A 50 7.60 -8.92 3.16
CA GLU A 50 6.35 -9.57 3.50
C GLU A 50 5.15 -8.62 3.37
N HIS A 51 5.31 -7.36 3.79
CA HIS A 51 4.34 -6.27 3.54
C HIS A 51 4.08 -6.10 2.04
N CYS A 52 5.13 -5.93 1.23
CA CYS A 52 4.99 -5.80 -0.23
C CYS A 52 4.26 -6.98 -0.88
N LEU A 53 4.45 -8.21 -0.36
CA LEU A 53 3.73 -9.39 -0.84
C LEU A 53 2.23 -9.32 -0.55
N VAL A 54 1.84 -8.88 0.64
CA VAL A 54 0.43 -8.70 1.01
C VAL A 54 -0.20 -7.56 0.21
N VAL A 55 0.51 -6.43 0.06
CA VAL A 55 0.08 -5.32 -0.81
C VAL A 55 -0.13 -5.83 -2.23
N LYS A 56 0.80 -6.61 -2.80
CA LYS A 56 0.63 -7.21 -4.13
C LYS A 56 -0.62 -8.08 -4.22
N ALA A 57 -0.88 -8.95 -3.24
CA ALA A 57 -2.06 -9.81 -3.26
C ALA A 57 -3.36 -8.98 -3.29
N ARG A 58 -3.44 -7.95 -2.44
CA ARG A 58 -4.59 -7.04 -2.32
C ARG A 58 -4.77 -6.18 -3.58
N THR A 59 -3.71 -5.60 -4.12
CA THR A 59 -3.79 -4.78 -5.34
C THR A 59 -4.24 -5.59 -6.55
N LEU A 60 -3.80 -6.85 -6.69
CA LEU A 60 -4.25 -7.73 -7.77
C LEU A 60 -5.73 -8.12 -7.65
N VAL A 61 -6.22 -8.34 -6.43
CA VAL A 61 -7.66 -8.57 -6.20
C VAL A 61 -8.46 -7.32 -6.59
N LEU A 62 -8.06 -6.13 -6.13
CA LEU A 62 -8.74 -4.90 -6.51
C LEU A 62 -8.66 -4.62 -8.02
N ALA A 63 -7.52 -4.85 -8.66
CA ALA A 63 -7.38 -4.69 -10.11
C ALA A 63 -8.42 -5.53 -10.86
N LYS A 64 -8.61 -6.79 -10.43
CA LYS A 64 -9.65 -7.67 -10.98
C LYS A 64 -11.05 -7.15 -10.67
N MET A 65 -11.31 -6.70 -9.44
CA MET A 65 -12.62 -6.15 -9.04
C MET A 65 -13.01 -4.91 -9.84
N LEU A 66 -12.03 -4.08 -10.23
CA LEU A 66 -12.24 -2.86 -11.00
C LEU A 66 -12.20 -3.06 -12.52
N GLY A 67 -11.98 -4.30 -12.98
CA GLY A 67 -11.92 -4.65 -14.39
C GLY A 67 -10.71 -4.10 -15.12
N LEU A 68 -9.56 -3.96 -14.45
CA LEU A 68 -8.31 -3.57 -15.11
C LEU A 68 -7.83 -4.71 -16.01
N SER A 69 -7.24 -4.35 -17.16
CA SER A 69 -6.60 -5.30 -18.07
C SER A 69 -5.49 -6.07 -17.36
N GLU A 70 -5.25 -7.32 -17.78
CA GLU A 70 -4.16 -8.12 -17.22
C GLU A 70 -2.80 -7.44 -17.36
N LYS A 71 -2.61 -6.66 -18.45
CA LYS A 71 -1.38 -5.90 -18.68
C LYS A 71 -1.17 -4.85 -17.59
N MET A 72 -2.21 -4.12 -17.20
CA MET A 72 -2.12 -3.15 -16.11
C MET A 72 -2.02 -3.84 -14.75
N ALA A 73 -2.79 -4.90 -14.52
CA ALA A 73 -2.73 -5.67 -13.28
C ALA A 73 -1.31 -6.22 -13.03
N ARG A 74 -0.62 -6.73 -14.07
CA ARG A 74 0.80 -7.15 -13.96
C ARG A 74 1.71 -6.00 -13.55
N LYS A 75 1.61 -4.84 -14.19
CA LYS A 75 2.42 -3.64 -13.82
C LYS A 75 2.17 -3.20 -12.38
N LEU A 76 0.90 -3.17 -11.97
CA LEU A 76 0.50 -2.83 -10.60
C LEU A 76 1.03 -3.86 -9.59
N GLY A 77 0.96 -5.15 -9.92
CA GLY A 77 1.54 -6.21 -9.10
C GLY A 77 3.04 -6.04 -8.90
N THR A 78 3.79 -5.79 -9.98
CA THR A 78 5.23 -5.51 -9.91
C THR A 78 5.53 -4.23 -9.11
N ALA A 79 4.75 -3.16 -9.32
CA ALA A 79 4.90 -1.91 -8.57
C ALA A 79 4.66 -2.10 -7.06
N ALA A 80 3.67 -2.92 -6.69
CA ALA A 80 3.41 -3.28 -5.30
C ALA A 80 4.57 -4.04 -4.63
N VAL A 81 5.32 -4.85 -5.38
CA VAL A 81 6.56 -5.48 -4.87
C VAL A 81 7.61 -4.41 -4.53
N LEU A 82 7.72 -3.40 -5.38
CA LEU A 82 8.81 -2.43 -5.37
C LEU A 82 8.57 -1.18 -4.53
N HIS A 83 7.32 -0.84 -4.18
CA HIS A 83 6.96 0.47 -3.60
C HIS A 83 7.76 0.83 -2.34
N ASP A 84 8.15 -0.16 -1.54
CA ASP A 84 8.87 0.03 -0.28
C ASP A 84 10.32 -0.49 -0.32
N ILE A 85 10.89 -0.78 -1.50
CA ILE A 85 12.26 -1.34 -1.62
C ILE A 85 13.33 -0.42 -0.98
N GLY A 86 13.10 0.89 -0.99
CA GLY A 86 13.97 1.90 -0.39
C GLY A 86 13.74 2.17 1.09
N LYS A 87 12.84 1.44 1.76
CA LYS A 87 12.34 1.77 3.11
C LYS A 87 13.45 1.84 4.17
N LYS A 88 14.43 0.94 4.11
CA LYS A 88 15.60 0.94 5.02
C LYS A 88 16.41 2.24 4.87
N GLY A 89 16.65 2.67 3.64
CA GLY A 89 17.35 3.93 3.33
C GLY A 89 16.53 5.16 3.75
N GLN A 90 15.22 5.18 3.43
CA GLN A 90 14.29 6.22 3.85
C GLN A 90 14.32 6.37 5.38
N LYS A 91 14.14 5.29 6.15
CA LYS A 91 14.11 5.34 7.61
C LYS A 91 15.41 5.87 8.21
N LYS A 92 16.56 5.51 7.65
CA LYS A 92 17.87 6.07 8.06
C LYS A 92 17.96 7.57 7.75
N LEU A 93 17.46 8.01 6.60
CA LEU A 93 17.51 9.41 6.19
C LEU A 93 16.58 10.28 7.05
N VAL A 94 15.33 9.88 7.22
CA VAL A 94 14.34 10.66 7.99
C VAL A 94 14.68 10.68 9.48
N ALA A 95 15.26 9.62 10.04
CA ALA A 95 15.72 9.62 11.43
C ALA A 95 16.84 10.65 11.67
N LYS A 96 17.74 10.84 10.71
CA LYS A 96 18.80 11.88 10.78
C LYS A 96 18.25 13.31 10.67
N ARG A 97 17.00 13.47 10.23
CA ARG A 97 16.33 14.74 9.99
C ARG A 97 15.03 14.84 10.79
N GLU A 98 14.98 14.18 11.94
CA GLU A 98 13.88 14.28 12.90
C GLU A 98 12.46 14.05 12.32
N PHE A 99 12.37 13.20 11.28
CA PHE A 99 11.11 12.84 10.63
C PHE A 99 10.32 14.06 10.10
N THR A 100 11.01 15.08 9.58
CA THR A 100 10.33 16.20 8.90
C THR A 100 9.79 15.80 7.53
N TYR A 101 8.79 16.55 7.06
CA TYR A 101 8.20 16.38 5.73
C TYR A 101 9.25 16.45 4.59
N GLU A 102 10.16 17.42 4.64
CA GLU A 102 11.21 17.60 3.63
C GLU A 102 12.16 16.39 3.57
N ALA A 103 12.35 15.69 4.69
CA ALA A 103 13.16 14.48 4.71
C ALA A 103 12.48 13.34 3.96
N PHE A 104 11.15 13.25 4.04
CA PHE A 104 10.34 12.31 3.27
C PHE A 104 10.36 12.62 1.77
N ASP A 105 10.26 13.88 1.37
CA ASP A 105 10.38 14.30 -0.03
C ASP A 105 11.74 13.92 -0.65
N VAL A 106 12.84 14.13 0.08
CA VAL A 106 14.16 13.70 -0.38
C VAL A 106 14.24 12.18 -0.46
N ALA A 107 13.63 11.45 0.48
CA ALA A 107 13.59 10.00 0.42
C ALA A 107 12.79 9.48 -0.79
N ALA A 108 11.67 10.14 -1.15
CA ALA A 108 10.87 9.78 -2.32
C ALA A 108 11.68 9.93 -3.63
N LYS A 109 12.46 11.01 -3.77
CA LYS A 109 13.39 11.18 -4.90
C LYS A 109 14.46 10.08 -4.96
N ASN A 110 14.96 9.64 -3.81
CA ASN A 110 15.93 8.54 -3.74
C ASN A 110 15.31 7.20 -4.15
N LEU A 111 14.05 6.95 -3.76
CA LEU A 111 13.29 5.78 -4.19
C LEU A 111 13.15 5.75 -5.71
N GLU A 112 12.74 6.86 -6.33
CA GLU A 112 12.61 6.92 -7.80
C GLU A 112 13.92 6.57 -8.50
N ASN A 113 15.04 7.13 -8.05
CA ASN A 113 16.37 6.81 -8.59
C ASN A 113 16.77 5.35 -8.40
N GLN A 114 16.36 4.73 -7.28
CA GLN A 114 16.58 3.31 -7.04
C GLN A 114 15.73 2.46 -8.01
N LEU A 115 14.44 2.79 -8.17
CA LEU A 115 13.53 2.09 -9.07
C LEU A 115 14.00 2.13 -10.53
N ARG A 116 14.50 3.29 -10.99
CA ARG A 116 15.08 3.47 -12.34
C ARG A 116 16.26 2.55 -12.64
N LYS A 117 16.96 2.04 -11.62
CA LYS A 117 18.05 1.06 -11.76
C LYS A 117 17.54 -0.38 -11.82
N LEU A 118 16.31 -0.63 -11.35
CA LEU A 118 15.74 -1.98 -11.21
C LEU A 118 14.78 -2.32 -12.34
N VAL A 119 14.04 -1.33 -12.86
CA VAL A 119 13.03 -1.51 -13.90
C VAL A 119 13.13 -0.38 -14.92
N SER A 120 12.95 -0.72 -16.20
CA SER A 120 12.94 0.25 -17.31
C SER A 120 11.56 0.83 -17.60
N ASP A 121 10.51 0.23 -17.05
CA ASP A 121 9.12 0.58 -17.31
C ASP A 121 8.67 1.76 -16.43
N ASN A 122 8.62 2.96 -17.00
CA ASN A 122 8.23 4.16 -16.26
C ASN A 122 6.86 4.05 -15.58
N LYS A 123 5.91 3.28 -16.14
CA LYS A 123 4.60 3.11 -15.49
C LYS A 123 4.73 2.34 -14.16
N ILE A 124 5.62 1.36 -14.08
CA ILE A 124 5.86 0.62 -12.84
C ILE A 124 6.47 1.55 -11.79
N ILE A 125 7.45 2.38 -12.20
CA ILE A 125 8.11 3.35 -11.31
C ILE A 125 7.10 4.35 -10.77
N GLU A 126 6.28 4.94 -11.64
CA GLU A 126 5.27 5.91 -11.25
C GLU A 126 4.20 5.31 -10.34
N ILE A 127 3.72 4.09 -10.61
CA ILE A 127 2.76 3.41 -9.72
C ILE A 127 3.41 3.17 -8.35
N ALA A 128 4.64 2.63 -8.31
CA ALA A 128 5.34 2.34 -7.06
C ALA A 128 5.55 3.61 -6.21
N GLY A 129 5.83 4.75 -6.84
CA GLY A 129 5.95 6.05 -6.18
C GLY A 129 4.63 6.74 -5.82
N SER A 130 3.47 6.15 -6.16
CA SER A 130 2.14 6.74 -5.88
C SER A 130 1.58 6.34 -4.51
N CYS A 131 2.44 6.05 -3.52
CA CYS A 131 2.06 5.63 -2.17
C CYS A 131 2.56 6.63 -1.13
N GLY A 132 1.97 6.61 0.07
CA GLY A 132 2.38 7.51 1.15
C GLY A 132 1.91 8.96 0.96
N HIS A 133 2.21 9.80 1.95
CA HIS A 133 1.73 11.18 1.98
C HIS A 133 2.38 12.05 0.90
N GLU A 134 3.61 11.71 0.51
CA GLU A 134 4.42 12.38 -0.51
C GLU A 134 3.72 12.36 -1.89
N ALA A 135 2.88 11.34 -2.16
CA ALA A 135 2.16 11.20 -3.42
C ALA A 135 0.88 12.04 -3.50
N ILE A 136 0.35 12.57 -2.38
CA ILE A 136 -1.01 13.12 -2.34
C ILE A 136 -1.15 14.33 -3.26
N LEU A 137 -0.33 15.36 -3.04
CA LEU A 137 -0.44 16.63 -3.78
C LEU A 137 -0.04 16.46 -5.25
N GLY A 138 1.06 15.76 -5.52
CA GLY A 138 1.64 15.66 -6.86
C GLY A 138 1.01 14.60 -7.76
N THR A 139 0.26 13.64 -7.19
CA THR A 139 -0.28 12.50 -7.97
C THR A 139 -1.74 12.22 -7.66
N ILE A 140 -2.10 12.03 -6.40
CA ILE A 140 -3.42 11.50 -6.05
C ILE A 140 -4.53 12.54 -6.21
N LEU A 141 -4.34 13.77 -5.70
CA LEU A 141 -5.33 14.84 -5.87
C LEU A 141 -5.58 15.16 -7.35
N PRO A 142 -4.55 15.35 -8.21
CA PRO A 142 -4.77 15.54 -9.65
C PRO A 142 -5.56 14.42 -10.32
N ILE A 143 -5.47 13.18 -9.82
CA ILE A 143 -6.28 12.06 -10.32
C ILE A 143 -7.74 12.18 -9.84
N LEU A 144 -7.95 12.51 -8.56
CA LEU A 144 -9.29 12.64 -7.98
C LEU A 144 -10.07 13.85 -8.51
N GLU A 145 -9.39 14.85 -9.06
CA GLU A 145 -10.01 15.99 -9.74
C GLU A 145 -10.53 15.64 -11.15
N LYS A 146 -10.10 14.51 -11.73
CA LYS A 146 -10.57 14.08 -13.05
C LYS A 146 -12.00 13.57 -12.98
N PRO A 147 -12.84 13.87 -13.99
CA PRO A 147 -14.08 13.15 -14.18
C PRO A 147 -13.84 11.64 -14.30
N VAL A 148 -14.64 10.81 -13.61
CA VAL A 148 -14.46 9.34 -13.58
C VAL A 148 -14.39 8.70 -14.98
N LYS A 149 -15.14 9.26 -15.94
CA LYS A 149 -15.17 8.83 -17.35
C LYS A 149 -13.84 9.05 -18.09
N GLU A 150 -12.98 9.95 -17.60
CA GLU A 150 -11.68 10.29 -18.16
C GLU A 150 -10.52 9.56 -17.46
N MET A 151 -10.79 8.86 -16.35
CA MET A 151 -9.79 8.12 -15.62
C MET A 151 -9.32 6.88 -16.40
N THR A 152 -8.02 6.82 -16.67
CA THR A 152 -7.36 5.70 -17.35
C THR A 152 -7.08 4.55 -16.39
N GLU A 153 -6.82 3.34 -16.90
CA GLU A 153 -6.36 2.22 -16.05
C GLU A 153 -5.12 2.56 -15.24
N PHE A 154 -4.29 3.47 -15.74
CA PHE A 154 -3.09 3.93 -15.05
C PHE A 154 -3.43 4.79 -13.84
N ASP A 155 -4.43 5.67 -13.96
CA ASP A 155 -4.96 6.44 -12.84
C ASP A 155 -5.54 5.50 -11.77
N TRP A 156 -6.34 4.51 -12.18
CA TRP A 156 -6.87 3.49 -11.27
C TRP A 156 -5.77 2.70 -10.56
N ALA A 157 -4.71 2.31 -11.27
CA ALA A 157 -3.59 1.59 -10.65
C ALA A 157 -2.89 2.42 -9.56
N LYS A 158 -2.71 3.73 -9.78
CA LYS A 158 -2.13 4.65 -8.78
C LYS A 158 -3.05 4.81 -7.56
N LEU A 159 -4.37 4.90 -7.75
CA LEU A 159 -5.32 4.94 -6.64
C LEU A 159 -5.35 3.63 -5.85
N ILE A 160 -5.33 2.47 -6.54
CA ILE A 160 -5.35 1.15 -5.90
C ILE A 160 -4.13 0.98 -4.99
N ILE A 161 -2.92 1.27 -5.47
CA ILE A 161 -1.72 1.05 -4.65
C ILE A 161 -1.65 2.00 -3.46
N PHE A 162 -2.03 3.28 -3.66
CA PHE A 162 -2.13 4.26 -2.57
C PHE A 162 -3.08 3.78 -1.47
N TYR A 163 -4.27 3.34 -1.86
CA TYR A 163 -5.30 2.85 -0.95
C TYR A 163 -4.85 1.59 -0.22
N VAL A 164 -4.35 0.59 -0.95
CA VAL A 164 -3.93 -0.70 -0.36
C VAL A 164 -2.77 -0.56 0.60
N ASP A 165 -1.73 0.19 0.25
CA ASP A 165 -0.63 0.46 1.17
C ASP A 165 -1.12 1.25 2.40
N GLY A 166 -2.05 2.18 2.18
CA GLY A 166 -2.66 3.01 3.22
C GLY A 166 -3.35 2.24 4.35
N TYR A 167 -3.98 1.10 4.07
CA TYR A 167 -4.60 0.25 5.10
C TYR A 167 -3.81 -1.03 5.44
N THR A 168 -2.75 -1.37 4.70
CA THR A 168 -2.00 -2.60 4.95
C THR A 168 -1.04 -2.44 6.13
N LYS A 169 -1.22 -3.27 7.16
CA LYS A 169 -0.34 -3.34 8.34
C LYS A 169 0.47 -4.64 8.33
N GLY A 170 1.69 -4.58 7.80
CA GLY A 170 2.60 -5.73 7.77
C GLY A 170 1.96 -6.89 7.02
N THR A 171 1.73 -8.01 7.71
CA THR A 171 1.13 -9.23 7.14
C THR A 171 -0.25 -9.56 7.71
N GLU A 172 -0.84 -8.65 8.48
CA GLU A 172 -2.11 -8.85 9.18
C GLU A 172 -3.29 -8.77 8.20
N TRP A 173 -4.31 -9.59 8.45
CA TRP A 173 -5.62 -9.45 7.81
C TRP A 173 -6.33 -8.21 8.35
N THR A 174 -7.17 -7.59 7.53
CA THR A 174 -7.95 -6.42 7.92
C THR A 174 -8.98 -6.76 8.99
N THR A 175 -9.20 -5.82 9.91
CA THR A 175 -10.26 -5.94 10.92
C THR A 175 -11.56 -5.40 10.32
N PRO A 176 -12.69 -6.12 10.42
CA PRO A 176 -14.00 -5.63 9.98
C PRO A 176 -14.34 -4.23 10.49
N ALA A 177 -15.16 -3.51 9.73
CA ALA A 177 -15.66 -2.23 10.19
C ALA A 177 -16.45 -2.41 11.49
N GLU A 178 -16.27 -1.48 12.43
CA GLU A 178 -16.95 -1.52 13.73
C GLU A 178 -17.40 -0.12 14.13
N THR A 179 -18.37 -0.03 15.04
CA THR A 179 -18.82 1.25 15.58
C THR A 179 -18.07 1.56 16.87
N VAL A 180 -17.33 2.67 16.89
CA VAL A 180 -16.65 3.21 18.07
C VAL A 180 -17.22 4.60 18.33
N ASP A 181 -17.75 4.83 19.53
CA ASP A 181 -18.35 6.11 19.95
C ASP A 181 -19.39 6.68 18.96
N GLY A 182 -20.19 5.78 18.35
CA GLY A 182 -21.22 6.15 17.37
C GLY A 182 -20.71 6.42 15.95
N ILE A 183 -19.42 6.25 15.69
CA ILE A 183 -18.80 6.41 14.37
C ILE A 183 -18.37 5.04 13.85
N VAL A 184 -18.77 4.70 12.62
CA VAL A 184 -18.27 3.47 11.98
C VAL A 184 -16.87 3.74 11.44
N ILE A 185 -15.91 2.94 11.87
CA ILE A 185 -14.50 3.01 11.46
C ILE A 185 -14.06 1.69 10.84
N ASN A 186 -13.08 1.75 9.94
CA ASN A 186 -12.45 0.57 9.37
C ASN A 186 -10.92 0.62 9.50
N GLU A 187 -10.21 -0.26 8.78
CA GLU A 187 -8.75 -0.35 8.86
C GLU A 187 -8.03 0.94 8.39
N VAL A 188 -8.60 1.69 7.43
CA VAL A 188 -8.05 2.98 6.99
C VAL A 188 -8.04 3.99 8.14
N ASP A 189 -9.15 4.08 8.87
CA ASP A 189 -9.30 4.97 10.02
C ASP A 189 -8.33 4.60 11.13
N ARG A 190 -8.30 3.31 11.52
CA ARG A 190 -7.40 2.79 12.57
C ARG A 190 -5.95 3.09 12.25
N ARG A 191 -5.54 2.89 10.98
CA ARG A 191 -4.17 3.13 10.54
C ARG A 191 -3.80 4.61 10.57
N THR A 192 -4.72 5.48 10.19
CA THR A 192 -4.53 6.93 10.25
C THR A 192 -4.39 7.41 11.69
N LEU A 193 -5.33 7.03 12.58
CA LEU A 193 -5.29 7.40 14.00
C LEU A 193 -3.96 6.97 14.65
N MET A 194 -3.54 5.74 14.40
CA MET A 194 -2.27 5.22 14.88
C MET A 194 -1.06 6.05 14.39
N ASN A 195 -1.09 6.57 13.16
CA ASN A 195 -0.01 7.43 12.65
C ASN A 195 -0.08 8.87 13.22
N MET A 196 -1.28 9.39 13.46
CA MET A 196 -1.47 10.71 14.09
C MET A 196 -0.99 10.72 15.55
N GLU A 197 -1.20 9.63 16.29
CA GLU A 197 -0.80 9.47 17.68
C GLU A 197 0.68 9.07 17.86
N ASN A 198 1.34 8.65 16.77
CA ASN A 198 2.72 8.19 16.84
C ASN A 198 3.69 9.34 17.09
N GLN A 199 4.36 9.32 18.25
CA GLN A 199 5.33 10.35 18.64
C GLN A 199 6.45 10.56 17.61
N ARG A 200 6.84 9.53 16.85
CA ARG A 200 7.87 9.65 15.80
C ARG A 200 7.45 10.56 14.65
N TYR A 201 6.14 10.73 14.42
CA TYR A 201 5.60 11.56 13.35
C TYR A 201 5.14 12.93 13.83
N ARG A 202 5.42 13.31 15.09
CA ARG A 202 4.96 14.59 15.66
C ARG A 202 5.41 15.80 14.83
N ALA A 203 6.65 15.82 14.36
CA ALA A 203 7.18 16.89 13.51
C ALA A 203 6.51 16.95 12.13
N MET A 204 6.07 15.79 11.63
CA MET A 204 5.34 15.67 10.36
C MET A 204 3.84 16.03 10.52
N ASN A 205 3.27 15.80 11.71
CA ASN A 205 1.86 16.03 12.03
C ASN A 205 1.49 17.50 12.29
N ILE A 206 2.38 18.44 11.96
CA ILE A 206 2.12 19.87 12.12
C ILE A 206 1.23 20.34 10.95
N PRO A 207 0.15 21.11 11.22
CA PRO A 207 -0.66 21.72 10.18
C PRO A 207 0.14 22.58 9.21
N ARG A 208 -0.24 22.54 7.92
CA ARG A 208 0.50 23.22 6.85
C ARG A 208 -0.42 24.02 5.93
N ALA A 209 0.06 25.17 5.47
CA ALA A 209 -0.70 26.05 4.57
C ALA A 209 -1.02 25.38 3.22
N GLU A 210 -0.05 24.67 2.63
CA GLU A 210 -0.23 23.91 1.37
C GLU A 210 -1.27 22.77 1.49
N TRP A 211 -1.60 22.37 2.72
CA TRP A 211 -2.61 21.35 3.05
C TRP A 211 -3.90 21.98 3.61
N GLY A 212 -4.12 23.29 3.38
CA GLY A 212 -5.31 24.00 3.84
C GLY A 212 -5.44 24.09 5.36
N GLY A 213 -4.31 24.12 6.09
CA GLY A 213 -4.30 24.16 7.55
C GLY A 213 -4.52 22.80 8.22
N LYS A 214 -4.36 21.69 7.48
CA LYS A 214 -4.43 20.32 7.99
C LYS A 214 -3.04 19.69 8.07
N SER A 215 -2.89 18.63 8.87
CA SER A 215 -1.68 17.81 8.85
C SER A 215 -1.68 16.85 7.64
N PRO A 216 -0.51 16.35 7.19
CA PRO A 216 -0.43 15.40 6.09
C PRO A 216 -1.28 14.14 6.31
N TYR A 217 -1.34 13.61 7.54
CA TYR A 217 -2.14 12.42 7.85
C TYR A 217 -3.64 12.70 7.91
N GLN A 218 -4.07 13.91 8.30
CA GLN A 218 -5.48 14.30 8.16
C GLN A 218 -5.91 14.32 6.70
N VAL A 219 -5.08 14.92 5.82
CA VAL A 219 -5.39 14.94 4.39
C VAL A 219 -5.29 13.55 3.78
N GLN A 220 -4.33 12.74 4.21
CA GLN A 220 -4.24 11.33 3.80
C GLN A 220 -5.51 10.57 4.14
N ASN A 221 -6.11 10.77 5.31
CA ASN A 221 -7.37 10.13 5.67
C ASN A 221 -8.51 10.54 4.73
N GLU A 222 -8.69 11.84 4.53
CA GLU A 222 -9.74 12.38 3.67
C GLU A 222 -9.62 11.89 2.22
N VAL A 223 -8.40 11.87 1.70
CA VAL A 223 -8.10 11.39 0.36
C VAL A 223 -8.33 9.87 0.26
N THR A 224 -7.86 9.10 1.23
CA THR A 224 -8.06 7.64 1.24
C THR A 224 -9.54 7.28 1.29
N LYS A 225 -10.37 7.99 2.08
CA LYS A 225 -11.83 7.77 2.12
C LYS A 225 -12.52 8.07 0.79
N LYS A 226 -12.11 9.15 0.10
CA LYS A 226 -12.61 9.45 -1.25
C LYS A 226 -12.25 8.33 -2.23
N ILE A 227 -11.02 7.82 -2.15
CA ILE A 227 -10.58 6.70 -2.99
C ILE A 227 -11.39 5.44 -2.66
N GLU A 228 -11.61 5.13 -1.39
CA GLU A 228 -12.38 3.96 -0.94
C GLU A 228 -13.78 3.93 -1.55
N VAL A 229 -14.50 5.05 -1.48
CA VAL A 229 -15.82 5.20 -2.13
C VAL A 229 -15.71 4.96 -3.63
N LEU A 230 -14.77 5.64 -4.29
CA LEU A 230 -14.60 5.57 -5.74
C LEU A 230 -14.24 4.15 -6.24
N LEU A 231 -13.33 3.46 -5.55
CA LEU A 231 -12.94 2.08 -5.85
C LEU A 231 -14.14 1.14 -5.66
N THR A 232 -14.90 1.32 -4.58
CA THR A 232 -16.08 0.50 -4.26
C THR A 232 -17.20 0.68 -5.28
N GLU A 233 -17.53 1.92 -5.65
CA GLU A 233 -18.53 2.21 -6.67
C GLU A 233 -18.17 1.55 -8.01
N ARG A 234 -16.90 1.65 -8.42
CA ARG A 234 -16.43 1.01 -9.66
C ARG A 234 -16.51 -0.52 -9.55
N ALA A 235 -16.08 -1.10 -8.43
CA ALA A 235 -16.15 -2.54 -8.20
C ALA A 235 -17.58 -3.06 -8.21
N ASN A 236 -18.49 -2.39 -7.49
CA ASN A 236 -19.92 -2.71 -7.45
C ASN A 236 -20.53 -2.66 -8.84
N LYS A 237 -20.19 -1.65 -9.65
CA LYS A 237 -20.65 -1.56 -11.04
C LYS A 237 -20.09 -2.67 -11.93
N HIS A 238 -18.78 -2.96 -11.85
CA HIS A 238 -18.13 -3.94 -12.73
C HIS A 238 -18.57 -5.38 -12.42
N LEU A 239 -18.64 -5.73 -11.12
CA LEU A 239 -18.95 -7.07 -10.65
C LEU A 239 -20.41 -7.28 -10.23
N LYS A 240 -21.26 -6.25 -10.33
CA LYS A 240 -22.66 -6.26 -9.86
C LYS A 240 -22.77 -6.64 -8.37
N LEU A 241 -21.91 -6.04 -7.55
CA LEU A 241 -21.88 -6.22 -6.09
C LEU A 241 -22.59 -5.07 -5.37
N SER A 242 -22.80 -5.23 -4.06
CA SER A 242 -23.33 -4.21 -3.15
C SER A 242 -22.44 -4.10 -1.90
N VAL A 243 -21.13 -3.96 -2.11
CA VAL A 243 -20.14 -3.77 -1.04
C VAL A 243 -20.26 -2.34 -0.49
N ASN A 244 -20.31 -2.19 0.83
CA ASN A 244 -20.19 -0.89 1.50
C ASN A 244 -18.71 -0.44 1.42
N PRO A 245 -18.41 0.84 1.10
CA PRO A 245 -17.04 1.33 1.07
C PRO A 245 -16.20 0.96 2.30
N LEU A 246 -16.79 1.03 3.50
CA LEU A 246 -16.09 0.72 4.75
C LEU A 246 -15.68 -0.77 4.86
N ASP A 247 -16.38 -1.65 4.14
CA ASP A 247 -16.12 -3.10 4.11
C ASP A 247 -15.19 -3.51 2.96
N LEU A 248 -14.76 -2.57 2.10
CA LEU A 248 -13.87 -2.88 0.97
C LEU A 248 -12.56 -3.56 1.42
N PRO A 249 -11.86 -3.13 2.49
CA PRO A 249 -10.64 -3.81 2.94
C PRO A 249 -10.87 -5.29 3.32
N THR A 250 -11.99 -5.60 3.96
CA THR A 250 -12.36 -6.98 4.34
C THR A 250 -12.80 -7.82 3.16
N GLU A 251 -13.58 -7.24 2.25
CA GLU A 251 -14.00 -7.89 1.01
C GLU A 251 -12.78 -8.33 0.16
N VAL A 252 -11.76 -7.49 0.08
CA VAL A 252 -10.50 -7.81 -0.60
C VAL A 252 -9.80 -9.00 0.07
N ASP A 253 -9.69 -8.99 1.41
CA ASP A 253 -9.05 -10.06 2.16
C ASP A 253 -9.82 -11.38 2.07
N ASP A 254 -11.15 -11.35 2.08
CA ASP A 254 -11.98 -12.55 1.99
C ASP A 254 -11.89 -13.20 0.61
N ARG A 255 -11.72 -12.39 -0.46
CA ARG A 255 -11.37 -12.91 -1.79
C ARG A 255 -9.99 -13.55 -1.83
N ILE A 256 -9.01 -13.04 -1.09
CA ILE A 256 -7.69 -13.68 -0.95
C ILE A 256 -7.82 -15.00 -0.20
N LYS A 257 -8.50 -15.01 0.95
CA LYS A 257 -8.74 -16.21 1.76
C LYS A 257 -9.47 -17.29 0.96
N SER A 258 -10.48 -16.91 0.18
CA SER A 258 -11.21 -17.83 -0.70
C SER A 258 -10.31 -18.48 -1.75
N ARG A 259 -9.36 -17.71 -2.33
CA ARG A 259 -8.36 -18.27 -3.26
C ARG A 259 -7.37 -19.19 -2.57
N ILE A 260 -6.99 -18.90 -1.33
CA ILE A 260 -6.12 -19.76 -0.51
C ILE A 260 -6.81 -21.10 -0.25
N MET A 261 -8.08 -21.09 0.17
CA MET A 261 -8.85 -22.30 0.47
C MET A 261 -9.11 -23.19 -0.77
N ALA A 262 -8.91 -22.66 -1.97
CA ALA A 262 -9.10 -23.38 -3.23
C ALA A 262 -7.83 -24.08 -3.76
N ILE A 263 -6.72 -24.04 -3.02
CA ILE A 263 -5.38 -24.59 -3.40
C ILE A 263 -5.17 -26.01 -2.89
#